data_AF-A0A6A4FLW1-F1
#
_entry.id   AF-A0A6A4FLW1-F1
#
_cell.length_a   1.000
_cell.length_b   1.000
_cell.length_c   1.000
_cell.angle_alpha   90.00
_cell.angle_beta   90.00
_cell.angle_gamma   90.00
#
_symmetry.space_group_name_H-M   'P 1'
#
loop_
_entity.id
_entity.type
_entity.pdbx_description
1 polymer ?
#
loop_
_entity_poly.entity_id
_entity_poly.type
_entity_poly.pdbx_seq_one_letter_code
_entity_poly.pdbx_strand_id
1 'polypeptide(L)'
;MTDDDQVDALLADVARFLVKSDTSSAFVQATPLKSNPDSLLVSSHQLLAETEALLSSEADNNSLLGANSTRTVSKAEPISAEKRREIRNAQAAQRRLRYRQKLKNEKETLQQQENQLSQESSRLHQARVDGRSVQGDKTLSLWKAIATRQKERRVEAEAQQRQLRAAVVGRARLIHQMNALLQRPDTQVEKNDLCGDRNDRGESALLRTFVGELGELYTCTDQIMEEMDFTVTYPLVYRPTRACAQGAEIYASANATVVPFDFEQTCRAMSVLMMTDPTEKTIREPQNTATVKYQVESQARTLN
;
A
#
# COMPACT_ATOMS: atom_id res chain seq x y z
N MET A 1 -0.49 -18.30 21.85
CA MET A 1 -0.35 -17.87 20.45
C MET A 1 1.08 -17.44 20.32
N THR A 2 1.88 -18.36 19.81
CA THR A 2 3.34 -18.29 19.78
C THR A 2 3.77 -17.40 18.63
N ASP A 3 4.87 -16.67 18.78
CA ASP A 3 5.41 -15.76 17.74
C ASP A 3 5.62 -16.48 16.40
N ASP A 4 5.83 -17.79 16.41
CA ASP A 4 5.91 -18.65 15.22
C ASP A 4 4.61 -18.66 14.39
N ASP A 5 3.43 -18.65 15.04
CA ASP A 5 2.14 -18.60 14.35
C ASP A 5 1.96 -17.28 13.58
N GLN A 6 2.57 -16.21 14.09
CA GLN A 6 2.50 -14.87 13.50
C GLN A 6 3.48 -14.72 12.33
N VAL A 7 4.65 -15.36 12.41
CA VAL A 7 5.62 -15.44 11.32
C VAL A 7 5.07 -16.30 10.17
N ASP A 8 4.45 -17.43 10.47
CA ASP A 8 3.83 -18.30 9.47
C ASP A 8 2.64 -17.63 8.77
N ALA A 9 1.83 -16.87 9.51
CA ALA A 9 0.76 -16.06 8.94
C ALA A 9 1.31 -14.97 7.98
N LEU A 10 2.41 -14.33 8.35
CA LEU A 10 3.07 -13.32 7.52
C LEU A 10 3.69 -13.94 6.26
N LEU A 11 4.29 -15.13 6.38
CA LEU A 11 4.88 -15.88 5.27
C LEU A 11 3.79 -16.34 4.28
N ALA A 12 2.64 -16.78 4.80
CA ALA A 12 1.48 -17.13 3.98
C ALA A 12 0.89 -15.92 3.24
N ASP A 13 0.85 -14.75 3.87
CA ASP A 13 0.40 -13.50 3.23
C ASP A 13 1.36 -13.03 2.13
N VAL A 14 2.67 -13.12 2.34
CA VAL A 14 3.68 -12.81 1.33
C VAL A 14 3.61 -13.78 0.15
N ALA A 15 3.45 -15.08 0.41
CA ALA A 15 3.28 -16.08 -0.64
C ALA A 15 2.03 -15.80 -1.49
N ARG A 16 0.90 -15.42 -0.86
CA ARG A 16 -0.34 -15.09 -1.56
C ARG A 16 -0.22 -13.81 -2.39
N PHE A 17 0.56 -12.83 -1.92
CA PHE A 17 0.84 -11.59 -2.65
C PHE A 17 1.71 -11.85 -3.88
N LEU A 18 2.72 -12.71 -3.78
CA LEU A 18 3.59 -13.07 -4.91
C LEU A 18 2.83 -13.83 -6.01
N VAL A 19 1.99 -14.80 -5.64
CA VAL A 19 1.12 -15.52 -6.60
C VAL A 19 0.17 -14.57 -7.34
N LYS A 20 -0.38 -13.58 -6.63
CA LYS A 20 -1.25 -12.55 -7.24
C LYS A 20 -0.48 -11.61 -8.20
N SER A 21 0.81 -11.42 -7.95
CA SER A 21 1.70 -10.60 -8.79
C SER A 21 2.03 -11.31 -10.11
N ASP A 22 2.25 -12.63 -10.05
CA ASP A 22 2.52 -13.45 -11.24
C ASP A 22 1.31 -13.56 -12.17
N THR A 23 0.08 -13.53 -11.62
CA THR A 23 -1.15 -13.50 -12.44
C THR A 23 -1.41 -12.16 -13.13
N SER A 24 -0.78 -11.07 -12.67
CA SER A 24 -0.96 -9.73 -13.27
C SER A 24 0.09 -9.42 -14.34
N SER A 25 1.13 -10.24 -14.48
CA SER A 25 2.01 -10.20 -15.64
C SER A 25 1.45 -11.14 -16.69
N ALA A 26 0.64 -10.58 -17.60
CA ALA A 26 0.35 -11.20 -18.89
C ALA A 26 1.66 -11.25 -19.72
N PHE A 27 2.58 -12.11 -19.30
CA PHE A 27 3.68 -12.57 -20.13
C PHE A 27 3.09 -13.61 -21.07
N VAL A 28 3.12 -13.29 -22.36
CA VAL A 28 2.78 -14.17 -23.47
C VAL A 28 3.52 -15.50 -23.26
N GLN A 29 2.81 -16.51 -22.76
CA GLN A 29 3.23 -17.90 -22.87
C GLN A 29 3.27 -18.22 -24.35
N ALA A 30 4.45 -18.10 -24.95
CA ALA A 30 4.78 -18.82 -26.15
C ALA A 30 4.51 -20.29 -25.86
N THR A 31 3.61 -20.85 -26.66
CA THR A 31 3.30 -22.27 -26.73
C THR A 31 4.60 -23.10 -26.78
N PRO A 32 4.75 -24.13 -25.92
CA PRO A 32 5.83 -25.07 -26.13
C PRO A 32 5.46 -25.90 -27.35
N LEU A 33 6.07 -25.59 -28.50
CA LEU A 33 6.12 -26.56 -29.59
C LEU A 33 6.80 -27.81 -29.02
N LYS A 34 5.98 -28.86 -28.79
CA LYS A 34 6.45 -30.23 -28.70
C LYS A 34 7.08 -30.58 -30.05
N SER A 35 8.36 -30.31 -30.23
CA SER A 35 9.16 -30.95 -31.26
C SER A 35 9.26 -32.43 -30.88
N ASN A 36 8.42 -33.24 -31.50
CA ASN A 36 8.35 -34.67 -31.25
C ASN A 36 9.71 -35.28 -31.69
N PRO A 37 10.53 -35.86 -30.80
CA PRO A 37 11.85 -36.39 -31.14
C PRO A 37 11.76 -37.51 -32.18
N ASP A 38 10.61 -38.17 -32.28
CA ASP A 38 10.31 -39.20 -33.27
C ASP A 38 10.25 -38.65 -34.70
N SER A 39 9.85 -37.38 -34.88
CA SER A 39 9.80 -36.75 -36.21
C SER A 39 11.20 -36.55 -36.80
N LEU A 40 12.16 -36.15 -35.96
CA LEU A 40 13.56 -35.99 -36.36
C LEU A 40 14.24 -37.33 -36.65
N LEU A 41 13.93 -38.37 -35.86
CA LEU A 41 14.41 -39.73 -36.12
C LEU A 41 13.86 -40.29 -37.44
N VAL A 42 12.57 -40.10 -37.71
CA VAL A 42 11.95 -40.50 -38.98
C VAL A 42 12.56 -39.74 -40.17
N SER A 43 12.79 -38.42 -40.05
CA SER A 43 13.49 -37.66 -41.08
C SER A 43 14.93 -38.13 -41.30
N SER A 44 15.65 -38.52 -40.24
CA SER A 44 17.00 -39.07 -40.37
C SER A 44 17.01 -40.42 -41.09
N HIS A 45 16.07 -41.31 -40.77
CA HIS A 45 15.96 -42.61 -41.44
C HIS A 45 15.53 -42.48 -42.90
N GLN A 46 14.62 -41.57 -43.21
CA GLN A 46 14.21 -41.24 -44.58
C GLN A 46 15.40 -40.73 -45.41
N LEU A 47 16.20 -39.83 -44.86
CA LEU A 47 17.37 -39.27 -45.53
C LEU A 47 18.46 -40.33 -45.76
N LEU A 48 18.67 -41.24 -44.80
CA LEU A 48 19.56 -42.38 -44.97
C LEU A 48 19.08 -43.33 -46.09
N ALA A 49 17.79 -43.65 -46.13
CA ALA A 49 17.21 -44.49 -47.18
C ALA A 49 17.33 -43.84 -48.57
N GLU A 50 17.12 -42.52 -48.67
CA GLU A 50 17.31 -41.77 -49.91
C GLU A 50 18.78 -41.78 -50.35
N THR A 51 19.73 -41.66 -49.42
CA THR A 51 21.16 -41.76 -49.76
C THR A 51 21.57 -43.16 -50.20
N GLU A 52 21.01 -44.21 -49.61
CA GLU A 52 21.26 -45.61 -50.01
C GLU A 52 20.67 -45.92 -51.39
N ALA A 53 19.50 -45.35 -51.71
CA ALA A 53 18.88 -45.45 -53.03
C ALA A 53 19.71 -44.71 -54.10
N LEU A 54 20.26 -43.53 -53.79
CA LEU A 54 21.13 -42.79 -54.71
C LEU A 54 22.46 -43.52 -54.95
N LEU A 55 23.06 -44.11 -53.92
CA LEU A 55 24.29 -44.90 -54.05
C LEU A 55 24.07 -46.21 -54.83
N SER A 56 22.90 -46.84 -54.67
CA SER A 56 22.51 -48.02 -55.45
C SER A 56 22.24 -47.67 -56.93
N SER A 57 21.63 -46.50 -57.20
CA SER A 57 21.45 -45.96 -58.56
C SER A 57 22.80 -45.62 -59.24
N GLU A 58 23.78 -45.10 -58.50
CA GLU A 58 25.13 -44.86 -59.03
C GLU A 58 25.91 -46.16 -59.33
N ALA A 59 25.60 -47.27 -58.64
CA ALA A 59 26.17 -48.58 -58.93
C ALA A 59 25.60 -49.18 -60.24
N ASP A 60 24.31 -48.97 -60.53
CA ASP A 60 23.66 -49.44 -61.76
C ASP A 60 24.07 -48.61 -62.99
N ASN A 61 24.27 -47.29 -62.82
CA ASN A 61 24.72 -46.42 -63.91
C ASN A 61 26.16 -46.68 -64.36
N ASN A 62 27.00 -47.33 -63.53
CA ASN A 62 28.34 -47.76 -63.92
C ASN A 62 28.37 -49.09 -64.71
N SER A 63 27.25 -49.81 -64.81
CA SER A 63 27.11 -50.96 -65.73
C SER A 63 26.64 -50.55 -67.13
N LEU A 64 26.25 -49.28 -67.35
CA LEU A 64 25.74 -48.77 -68.64
C LEU A 64 26.71 -47.83 -69.38
N LEU A 65 28.01 -47.93 -69.12
CA LEU A 65 29.08 -47.35 -69.96
C LEU A 65 29.92 -48.43 -70.67
N GLY A 66 29.38 -49.66 -70.72
CA GLY A 66 30.02 -50.84 -71.31
C GLY A 66 29.38 -51.32 -72.61
N ALA A 67 28.73 -50.47 -73.42
CA ALA A 67 28.31 -50.86 -74.77
C ALA A 67 28.05 -49.62 -75.63
N ASN A 68 28.59 -49.65 -76.86
CA ASN A 68 28.25 -48.79 -77.99
C ASN A 68 29.09 -47.51 -78.15
N SER A 69 30.35 -47.69 -78.56
CA SER A 69 30.95 -46.79 -79.54
C SER A 69 31.79 -47.61 -80.53
N THR A 70 31.14 -48.08 -81.58
CA THR A 70 31.79 -48.52 -82.83
C THR A 70 32.56 -47.33 -83.40
N ARG A 71 33.84 -47.23 -83.06
CA ARG A 71 34.77 -46.30 -83.70
C ARG A 71 36.04 -47.04 -84.06
N THR A 72 36.11 -47.37 -85.35
CA THR A 72 37.31 -47.52 -86.17
C THR A 72 38.60 -47.84 -85.41
N VAL A 73 38.96 -49.13 -85.44
CA VAL A 73 40.26 -49.64 -85.00
C VAL A 73 41.35 -49.03 -85.89
N SER A 74 41.90 -47.90 -85.45
CA SER A 74 43.27 -47.51 -85.76
C SER A 74 44.14 -47.98 -84.60
N LYS A 75 45.13 -48.80 -84.95
CA LYS A 75 46.10 -49.50 -84.11
C LYS A 75 46.64 -48.62 -82.98
N ALA A 76 46.10 -48.78 -81.76
CA ALA A 76 46.67 -48.20 -80.54
C ALA A 76 47.69 -49.17 -79.97
N GLU A 77 48.94 -48.73 -79.84
CA GLU A 77 49.98 -49.47 -79.13
C GLU A 77 49.58 -49.73 -77.68
N PRO A 78 49.98 -50.89 -77.10
CA PRO A 78 49.68 -51.20 -75.71
C PRO A 78 50.41 -50.22 -74.78
N ILE A 79 49.65 -49.37 -74.10
CA ILE A 79 50.15 -48.48 -73.05
C ILE A 79 50.91 -49.34 -72.01
N SER A 80 52.22 -49.09 -71.87
CA SER A 80 53.10 -49.73 -70.89
C SER A 80 52.49 -49.73 -69.48
N ALA A 81 52.71 -50.82 -68.73
CA ALA A 81 52.22 -50.98 -67.36
C ALA A 81 52.66 -49.84 -66.43
N GLU A 82 53.84 -49.24 -66.69
CA GLU A 82 54.37 -48.06 -66.01
C GLU A 82 53.42 -46.86 -66.13
N LYS A 83 53.00 -46.55 -67.37
CA LYS A 83 52.15 -45.40 -67.70
C LYS A 83 50.73 -45.55 -67.13
N ARG A 84 50.24 -46.80 -66.99
CA ARG A 84 48.96 -47.09 -66.30
C ARG A 84 49.04 -46.90 -64.79
N ARG A 85 50.19 -47.16 -64.15
CA ARG A 85 50.41 -46.89 -62.72
C ARG A 85 50.47 -45.39 -62.47
N GLU A 86 51.16 -44.66 -63.34
CA GLU A 86 51.29 -43.21 -63.27
C GLU A 86 49.94 -42.49 -63.40
N ILE A 87 49.10 -42.88 -64.37
CA ILE A 87 47.74 -42.34 -64.52
C ILE A 87 46.89 -42.58 -63.26
N ARG A 88 46.94 -43.80 -62.69
CA ARG A 88 46.20 -44.12 -61.44
C ARG A 88 46.70 -43.29 -60.26
N ASN A 89 48.01 -43.08 -60.16
CA ASN A 89 48.60 -42.27 -59.09
C ASN A 89 48.24 -40.78 -59.25
N ALA A 90 48.28 -40.25 -60.48
CA ALA A 90 47.85 -38.88 -60.79
C ALA A 90 46.36 -38.66 -60.46
N GLN A 91 45.49 -39.62 -60.81
CA GLN A 91 44.07 -39.58 -60.43
C GLN A 91 43.87 -39.67 -58.91
N ALA A 92 44.63 -40.52 -58.21
CA ALA A 92 44.59 -40.60 -56.76
C ALA A 92 45.07 -39.30 -56.09
N ALA A 93 46.11 -38.66 -56.63
CA ALA A 93 46.58 -37.36 -56.18
C ALA A 93 45.53 -36.26 -56.39
N GLN A 94 44.84 -36.24 -57.54
CA GLN A 94 43.71 -35.33 -57.78
C GLN A 94 42.57 -35.54 -56.77
N ARG A 95 42.19 -36.80 -56.48
CA ARG A 95 41.17 -37.11 -55.47
C ARG A 95 41.57 -36.59 -54.08
N ARG A 96 42.83 -36.81 -53.67
CA ARG A 96 43.37 -36.30 -52.39
C ARG A 96 43.33 -34.78 -52.33
N LEU A 97 43.66 -34.10 -53.43
CA LEU A 97 43.62 -32.64 -53.50
C LEU A 97 42.18 -32.10 -53.40
N ARG A 98 41.22 -32.71 -54.09
CA ARG A 98 39.78 -32.36 -53.98
C ARG A 98 39.26 -32.57 -52.56
N TYR A 99 39.62 -33.68 -51.92
CA TYR A 99 39.21 -33.94 -50.54
C TYR A 99 39.78 -32.92 -49.55
N ARG A 100 41.09 -32.60 -49.66
CA ARG A 100 41.71 -31.54 -48.84
C ARG A 100 41.06 -30.17 -49.07
N GLN A 101 40.67 -29.86 -50.30
CA GLN A 101 39.94 -28.62 -50.59
C GLN A 101 38.56 -28.61 -49.94
N LYS A 102 37.80 -29.72 -50.01
CA LYS A 102 36.50 -29.84 -49.32
C LYS A 102 36.64 -29.61 -47.82
N LEU A 103 37.61 -30.27 -47.18
CA LEU A 103 37.87 -30.09 -45.75
C LEU A 103 38.26 -28.65 -45.38
N LYS A 104 39.04 -27.96 -46.24
CA LYS A 104 39.37 -26.55 -46.03
C LYS A 104 38.13 -25.67 -46.09
N ASN A 105 37.32 -25.83 -47.13
CA ASN A 105 36.08 -25.08 -47.30
C ASN A 105 35.13 -25.33 -46.12
N GLU A 106 34.96 -26.60 -45.71
CA GLU A 106 34.11 -26.98 -44.57
C GLU A 106 34.60 -26.32 -43.28
N LYS A 107 35.91 -26.41 -43.00
CA LYS A 107 36.51 -25.73 -41.84
C LYS A 107 36.26 -24.22 -41.86
N GLU A 108 36.44 -23.57 -43.01
CA GLU A 108 36.18 -22.13 -43.17
C GLU A 108 34.71 -21.79 -42.93
N THR A 109 33.78 -22.60 -43.45
CA THR A 109 32.33 -22.41 -43.23
C THR A 109 31.96 -22.59 -41.76
N LEU A 110 32.49 -23.61 -41.08
CA LEU A 110 32.25 -23.83 -39.65
C LEU A 110 32.82 -22.70 -38.81
N GLN A 111 34.01 -22.20 -39.16
CA GLN A 111 34.62 -21.06 -38.46
C GLN A 111 33.78 -19.77 -38.64
N GLN A 112 33.19 -19.55 -39.82
CA GLN A 112 32.27 -18.44 -40.03
C GLN A 112 31.00 -18.59 -39.17
N GLN A 113 30.43 -19.79 -39.11
CA GLN A 113 29.26 -20.07 -38.26
C GLN A 113 29.56 -19.90 -36.78
N GLU A 114 30.70 -20.40 -36.30
CA GLU A 114 31.15 -20.23 -34.91
C GLU A 114 31.29 -18.75 -34.55
N ASN A 115 31.90 -17.96 -35.43
CA ASN A 115 32.03 -16.51 -35.24
C ASN A 115 30.67 -15.81 -35.19
N GLN A 116 29.75 -16.16 -36.10
CA GLN A 116 28.39 -15.60 -36.12
C GLN A 116 27.63 -15.93 -34.83
N LEU A 117 27.62 -17.21 -34.44
CA LEU A 117 26.95 -17.66 -33.21
C LEU A 117 27.58 -17.05 -31.96
N SER A 118 28.91 -16.91 -31.92
CA SER A 118 29.62 -16.25 -30.82
C SER A 118 29.26 -14.77 -30.71
N GLN A 119 29.13 -14.08 -31.84
CA GLN A 119 28.65 -12.69 -31.87
C GLN A 119 27.20 -12.58 -31.40
N GLU A 120 26.31 -13.46 -31.86
CA GLU A 120 24.90 -13.48 -31.42
C GLU A 120 24.78 -13.77 -29.92
N SER A 121 25.51 -14.76 -29.43
CA SER A 121 25.54 -15.10 -28.01
C SER A 121 26.09 -13.96 -27.15
N SER A 122 27.18 -13.32 -27.60
CA SER A 122 27.74 -12.14 -26.91
C SER A 122 26.74 -10.98 -26.89
N ARG A 123 26.04 -10.73 -27.99
CA ARG A 123 25.00 -9.70 -28.10
C ARG A 123 23.82 -9.98 -27.17
N LEU A 124 23.33 -11.22 -27.13
CA LEU A 124 22.24 -11.62 -26.23
C LEU A 124 22.68 -11.53 -24.76
N HIS A 125 23.91 -11.92 -24.47
CA HIS A 125 24.47 -11.81 -23.12
C HIS A 125 24.54 -10.35 -22.66
N GLN A 126 25.08 -9.47 -23.51
CA GLN A 126 25.16 -8.03 -23.22
C GLN A 126 23.77 -7.43 -23.00
N ALA A 127 22.81 -7.69 -23.89
CA ALA A 127 21.44 -7.21 -23.74
C ALA A 127 20.78 -7.69 -22.43
N ARG A 128 21.08 -8.93 -22.01
CA ARG A 128 20.59 -9.47 -20.74
C ARG A 128 21.20 -8.80 -19.53
N VAL A 129 22.51 -8.52 -19.54
CA VAL A 129 23.21 -7.82 -18.44
C VAL A 129 22.70 -6.38 -18.32
N ASP A 130 22.55 -5.68 -19.44
CA ASP A 130 22.06 -4.30 -19.47
C ASP A 130 20.60 -4.22 -18.99
N GLY A 131 19.74 -5.16 -19.39
CA GLY A 131 18.37 -5.24 -18.88
C GLY A 131 18.29 -5.60 -17.39
N ARG A 132 19.13 -6.53 -16.93
CA ARG A 132 19.10 -7.02 -15.54
C ARG A 132 19.61 -6.00 -14.54
N SER A 133 20.64 -5.22 -14.88
CA SER A 133 21.15 -4.14 -14.01
C SER A 133 20.09 -3.06 -13.81
N VAL A 134 19.48 -2.57 -14.89
CA VAL A 134 18.45 -1.53 -14.83
C VAL A 134 17.19 -2.02 -14.10
N GLN A 135 16.78 -3.28 -14.29
CA GLN A 135 15.61 -3.84 -13.60
C GLN A 135 15.90 -4.17 -12.13
N GLY A 136 17.12 -4.63 -11.81
CA GLY A 136 17.58 -4.83 -10.43
C GLY A 136 17.55 -3.53 -9.64
N ASP A 137 18.10 -2.44 -10.20
CA ASP A 137 18.13 -1.14 -9.52
C ASP A 137 16.73 -0.55 -9.30
N LYS A 138 15.84 -0.68 -10.31
CA LYS A 138 14.44 -0.23 -10.19
C LYS A 138 13.67 -1.03 -9.13
N THR A 139 13.81 -2.35 -9.09
CA THR A 139 13.13 -3.19 -8.10
C THR A 139 13.66 -2.92 -6.69
N LEU A 140 14.99 -2.79 -6.51
CA LEU A 140 15.59 -2.42 -5.23
C LEU A 140 15.12 -1.04 -4.76
N SER A 141 15.02 -0.06 -5.66
CA SER A 141 14.49 1.28 -5.34
C SER A 141 13.01 1.23 -4.91
N LEU A 142 12.18 0.45 -5.60
CA LEU A 142 10.78 0.24 -5.22
C LEU A 142 10.65 -0.40 -3.84
N TRP A 143 11.41 -1.47 -3.56
CA TRP A 143 11.42 -2.12 -2.24
C TRP A 143 11.91 -1.18 -1.14
N LYS A 144 12.92 -0.36 -1.42
CA LYS A 144 13.39 0.67 -0.49
C LYS A 144 12.28 1.67 -0.16
N ALA A 145 11.55 2.15 -1.16
CA ALA A 145 10.44 3.08 -0.96
C ALA A 145 9.27 2.46 -0.17
N ILE A 146 8.97 1.17 -0.41
CA ILE A 146 7.96 0.45 0.37
C ILE A 146 8.42 0.30 1.83
N ALA A 147 9.67 -0.10 2.05
CA ALA A 147 10.22 -0.27 3.38
C ALA A 147 10.26 1.04 4.17
N THR A 148 10.63 2.16 3.55
CA THR A 148 10.60 3.48 4.20
C THR A 148 9.18 3.86 4.58
N ARG A 149 8.22 3.71 3.66
CA ARG A 149 6.81 4.01 3.94
C ARG A 149 6.24 3.15 5.07
N GLN A 150 6.58 1.86 5.12
CA GLN A 150 6.14 0.97 6.19
C GLN A 150 6.77 1.36 7.53
N LYS A 151 8.06 1.72 7.54
CA LYS A 151 8.74 2.22 8.74
C LYS A 151 8.09 3.48 9.27
N GLU A 152 7.77 4.44 8.42
CA GLU A 152 7.10 5.70 8.80
C GLU A 152 5.75 5.43 9.45
N ARG A 153 4.89 4.63 8.81
CA ARG A 153 3.58 4.26 9.39
C ARG A 153 3.72 3.54 10.73
N ARG A 154 4.71 2.65 10.86
CA ARG A 154 4.98 1.97 12.13
C ARG A 154 5.35 2.96 13.22
N VAL A 155 6.24 3.93 12.92
CA VAL A 155 6.66 4.94 13.89
C VAL A 155 5.49 5.82 14.33
N GLU A 156 4.63 6.23 13.39
CA GLU A 156 3.40 6.98 13.70
C GLU A 156 2.45 6.17 14.61
N ALA A 157 2.19 4.91 14.28
CA ALA A 157 1.36 4.03 15.08
C ALA A 157 1.94 3.79 16.48
N GLU A 158 3.24 3.58 16.60
CA GLU A 158 3.90 3.44 17.91
C GLU A 158 3.85 4.74 18.73
N ALA A 159 3.97 5.91 18.09
CA ALA A 159 3.83 7.20 18.77
C ALA A 159 2.41 7.39 19.33
N GLN A 160 1.39 7.10 18.52
CA GLN A 160 -0.01 7.12 18.95
C GLN A 160 -0.26 6.12 20.08
N GLN A 161 0.28 4.91 19.98
CA GLN A 161 0.16 3.90 21.03
C GLN A 161 0.79 4.36 22.34
N ARG A 162 1.97 4.99 22.31
CA ARG A 162 2.60 5.56 23.51
C ARG A 162 1.73 6.66 24.13
N GLN A 163 1.16 7.55 23.32
CA GLN A 163 0.26 8.60 23.79
C GLN A 163 -1.02 8.03 24.43
N LEU A 164 -1.64 7.05 23.79
CA LEU A 164 -2.84 6.39 24.32
C LEU A 164 -2.53 5.64 25.61
N ARG A 165 -1.41 4.91 25.70
CA ARG A 165 -0.97 4.27 26.95
C ARG A 165 -0.76 5.28 28.07
N ALA A 166 -0.12 6.42 27.78
CA ALA A 166 0.05 7.49 28.76
C ALA A 166 -1.31 8.07 29.22
N ALA A 167 -2.25 8.29 28.29
CA ALA A 167 -3.59 8.76 28.62
C ALA A 167 -4.38 7.75 29.46
N VAL A 168 -4.29 6.45 29.15
CA VAL A 168 -4.91 5.38 29.94
C VAL A 168 -4.33 5.34 31.36
N VAL A 169 -3.01 5.41 31.50
CA VAL A 169 -2.35 5.47 32.82
C VAL A 169 -2.79 6.72 33.60
N GLY A 170 -2.88 7.87 32.93
CA GLY A 170 -3.36 9.12 33.55
C GLY A 170 -4.81 9.00 34.03
N ARG A 171 -5.70 8.44 33.20
CA ARG A 171 -7.11 8.19 33.57
C ARG A 171 -7.24 7.15 34.68
N ALA A 172 -6.47 6.07 34.64
CA ALA A 172 -6.45 5.06 35.69
C ALA A 172 -5.99 5.67 37.03
N ARG A 173 -4.99 6.56 37.01
CA ARG A 173 -4.56 7.31 38.20
C ARG A 173 -5.66 8.21 38.73
N LEU A 174 -6.36 8.95 37.87
CA LEU A 174 -7.48 9.80 38.28
C LEU A 174 -8.62 8.97 38.91
N ILE A 175 -8.99 7.86 38.27
CA ILE A 175 -10.01 6.94 38.82
C ILE A 175 -9.56 6.41 40.17
N HIS A 176 -8.28 6.01 40.32
CA HIS A 176 -7.76 5.56 41.60
C HIS A 176 -7.81 6.65 42.68
N GLN A 177 -7.46 7.90 42.33
CA GLN A 177 -7.57 9.04 43.25
C GLN A 177 -9.03 9.32 43.64
N MET A 178 -9.96 9.31 42.68
CA MET A 178 -11.39 9.49 42.96
C MET A 178 -11.92 8.36 43.85
N ASN A 179 -11.57 7.12 43.55
CA ASN A 179 -11.92 5.97 44.40
C ASN A 179 -11.33 6.10 45.80
N ALA A 180 -10.10 6.62 45.96
CA ALA A 180 -9.51 6.86 47.27
C ALA A 180 -10.23 7.98 48.04
N LEU A 181 -10.73 9.01 47.36
CA LEU A 181 -11.57 10.06 47.98
C LEU A 181 -12.96 9.53 48.37
N LEU A 182 -13.56 8.67 47.55
CA LEU A 182 -14.86 8.04 47.83
C LEU A 182 -14.76 6.94 48.90
N GLN A 183 -13.63 6.24 48.96
CA GLN A 183 -13.35 5.21 49.96
C GLN A 183 -12.77 5.78 51.26
N ARG A 184 -12.44 7.07 51.33
CA ARG A 184 -12.27 7.75 52.61
C ARG A 184 -13.64 7.68 53.28
N PRO A 185 -13.83 6.83 54.30
CA PRO A 185 -15.00 6.96 55.13
C PRO A 185 -14.86 8.31 55.85
N ASP A 186 -15.93 8.85 56.41
CA ASP A 186 -15.92 9.97 57.38
C ASP A 186 -15.08 9.69 58.65
N THR A 187 -14.13 8.75 58.60
CA THR A 187 -13.29 8.26 59.68
C THR A 187 -11.88 8.89 59.69
N GLN A 188 -11.70 10.08 59.12
CA GLN A 188 -10.56 10.94 59.46
C GLN A 188 -10.81 11.80 60.71
N VAL A 189 -11.74 11.39 61.58
CA VAL A 189 -11.92 11.98 62.93
C VAL A 189 -11.16 11.19 64.01
N GLU A 190 -10.66 9.98 63.76
CA GLU A 190 -10.09 9.15 64.82
C GLU A 190 -8.66 8.72 64.48
N LYS A 191 -7.71 9.05 65.38
CA LYS A 191 -6.28 8.72 65.40
C LYS A 191 -5.32 9.75 64.82
N ASN A 192 -5.32 10.93 65.43
CA ASN A 192 -4.06 11.49 65.91
C ASN A 192 -4.27 11.87 67.38
N ASP A 193 -4.14 10.86 68.25
CA ASP A 193 -3.77 11.09 69.63
C ASP A 193 -2.44 11.83 69.62
N LEU A 194 -2.46 13.11 69.98
CA LEU A 194 -1.40 13.81 70.72
C LEU A 194 -1.87 15.25 70.99
N CYS A 195 -2.29 15.47 72.24
CA CYS A 195 -2.25 16.76 72.95
C CYS A 195 -3.16 17.88 72.41
N GLY A 196 -4.31 18.09 73.07
CA GLY A 196 -5.11 19.30 72.83
C GLY A 196 -6.47 19.31 73.51
N ASP A 197 -6.54 19.07 74.81
CA ASP A 197 -7.65 19.57 75.62
C ASP A 197 -7.67 21.10 75.52
N ARG A 198 -8.55 21.65 74.68
CA ARG A 198 -9.21 22.96 74.83
C ARG A 198 -10.10 23.30 73.61
N ASN A 199 -11.41 23.43 73.89
CA ASN A 199 -12.37 24.33 73.23
C ASN A 199 -13.23 23.88 72.01
N ASP A 200 -13.18 22.63 71.54
CA ASP A 200 -13.91 22.23 70.31
C ASP A 200 -15.42 21.96 70.46
N ARG A 201 -15.97 22.03 71.68
CA ARG A 201 -17.39 21.69 71.93
C ARG A 201 -18.37 22.80 71.51
N GLY A 202 -17.90 24.05 71.42
CA GLY A 202 -18.74 25.22 71.09
C GLY A 202 -18.78 25.54 69.59
N GLU A 203 -17.65 25.48 68.91
CA GLU A 203 -17.53 25.80 67.47
C GLU A 203 -18.19 24.70 66.60
N SER A 204 -18.00 23.42 66.98
CA SER A 204 -18.71 22.27 66.41
C SER A 204 -20.24 22.39 66.52
N ALA A 205 -20.75 22.94 67.63
CA ALA A 205 -22.18 23.10 67.84
C ALA A 205 -22.77 24.20 66.95
N LEU A 206 -22.06 25.34 66.84
CA LEU A 206 -22.42 26.45 65.94
C LEU A 206 -22.41 26.03 64.46
N LEU A 207 -21.38 25.29 64.04
CA LEU A 207 -21.27 24.82 62.66
C LEU A 207 -22.41 23.83 62.32
N ARG A 208 -22.79 22.99 63.28
CA ARG A 208 -23.91 22.06 63.14
C ARG A 208 -25.25 22.77 63.05
N THR A 209 -25.47 23.83 63.84
CA THR A 209 -26.68 24.66 63.71
C THR A 209 -26.72 25.38 62.37
N PHE A 210 -25.59 25.94 61.91
CA PHE A 210 -25.52 26.56 60.58
C PHE A 210 -25.83 25.59 59.45
N VAL A 211 -25.30 24.36 59.50
CA VAL A 211 -25.60 23.33 58.49
C VAL A 211 -27.07 22.90 58.55
N GLY A 212 -27.66 22.81 59.75
CA GLY A 212 -29.09 22.55 59.94
C GLY A 212 -29.96 23.63 59.31
N GLU A 213 -29.68 24.90 59.62
CA GLU A 213 -30.37 26.07 59.04
C GLU A 213 -30.21 26.12 57.51
N LEU A 214 -29.02 25.78 56.99
CA LEU A 214 -28.79 25.70 55.54
C LEU A 214 -29.68 24.62 54.90
N GLY A 215 -29.79 23.45 55.54
CA GLY A 215 -30.65 22.36 55.08
C GLY A 215 -32.12 22.79 55.03
N GLU A 216 -32.60 23.48 56.07
CA GLU A 216 -33.97 24.02 56.10
C GLU A 216 -34.23 25.04 54.99
N LEU A 217 -33.27 25.93 54.72
CA LEU A 217 -33.35 26.91 53.62
C LEU A 217 -33.41 26.24 52.24
N TYR A 218 -32.58 25.21 52.00
CA TYR A 218 -32.63 24.45 50.75
C TYR A 218 -33.95 23.71 50.59
N THR A 219 -34.47 23.10 51.66
CA THR A 219 -35.76 22.41 51.63
C THR A 219 -36.91 23.38 51.32
N CYS A 220 -36.88 24.58 51.91
CA CYS A 220 -37.83 25.65 51.62
C CYS A 220 -37.73 26.13 50.15
N THR A 221 -36.51 26.28 49.64
CA THR A 221 -36.29 26.70 48.25
C THR A 221 -36.78 25.63 47.27
N ASP A 222 -36.52 24.35 47.55
CA ASP A 222 -37.01 23.24 46.74
C ASP A 222 -38.53 23.17 46.75
N GLN A 223 -39.17 23.37 47.91
CA GLN A 223 -40.64 23.46 48.00
C GLN A 223 -41.19 24.63 47.17
N ILE A 224 -40.58 25.82 47.25
CA ILE A 224 -40.99 26.97 46.43
C ILE A 224 -40.76 26.70 44.94
N MET A 225 -39.66 26.04 44.58
CA MET A 225 -39.36 25.65 43.19
C MET A 225 -40.31 24.56 42.68
N GLU A 226 -40.78 23.66 43.55
CA GLU A 226 -41.76 22.62 43.21
C GLU A 226 -43.18 23.21 43.11
N GLU A 227 -43.53 24.21 43.94
CA GLU A 227 -44.78 24.96 43.85
C GLU A 227 -44.85 25.87 42.60
N MET A 228 -43.69 26.27 42.06
CA MET A 228 -43.63 27.01 40.80
C MET A 228 -43.59 26.03 39.61
N ASP A 229 -44.70 25.92 38.89
CA ASP A 229 -44.77 25.20 37.61
C ASP A 229 -43.97 25.90 36.50
N PHE A 230 -42.64 25.75 36.52
CA PHE A 230 -41.80 26.21 35.41
C PHE A 230 -41.92 25.26 34.23
N THR A 231 -42.74 25.63 33.26
CA THR A 231 -42.76 24.99 31.93
C THR A 231 -41.54 25.45 31.11
N VAL A 232 -40.33 25.05 31.55
CA VAL A 232 -39.12 25.36 30.79
C VAL A 232 -39.04 24.44 29.58
N THR A 233 -39.44 24.96 28.42
CA THR A 233 -39.28 24.25 27.15
C THR A 233 -37.84 24.40 26.69
N TYR A 234 -36.97 23.44 27.05
CA TYR A 234 -35.67 23.30 26.38
C TYR A 234 -35.86 22.58 25.03
N PRO A 235 -35.13 22.99 23.97
CA PRO A 235 -33.78 23.49 24.08
C PRO A 235 -33.55 24.92 23.52
N LEU A 236 -32.78 25.71 24.27
CA LEU A 236 -32.10 26.93 23.84
C LEU A 236 -31.01 26.62 22.79
N VAL A 237 -31.32 25.85 21.75
CA VAL A 237 -30.42 25.65 20.62
C VAL A 237 -30.61 26.83 19.69
N TYR A 238 -29.74 27.83 19.85
CA TYR A 238 -29.59 28.89 18.86
C TYR A 238 -29.03 28.28 17.57
N ARG A 239 -29.89 28.04 16.58
CA ARG A 239 -29.48 27.66 15.21
C ARG A 239 -29.56 28.91 14.34
N PRO A 240 -28.43 29.59 14.08
CA PRO A 240 -28.44 30.72 13.16
C PRO A 240 -28.58 30.21 11.73
N THR A 241 -29.57 30.73 11.00
CA THR A 241 -29.68 30.54 9.56
C THR A 241 -28.89 31.66 8.89
N ARG A 242 -27.93 31.32 8.03
CA ARG A 242 -27.12 32.32 7.32
C ARG A 242 -27.88 32.78 6.07
N ALA A 243 -28.13 34.07 5.96
CA ALA A 243 -28.64 34.68 4.73
C ALA A 243 -27.67 35.79 4.29
N CYS A 244 -27.20 35.72 3.05
CA CYS A 244 -26.33 36.74 2.47
C CYS A 244 -27.19 37.74 1.70
N ALA A 245 -27.23 38.98 2.17
CA ALA A 245 -27.85 40.09 1.46
C ALA A 245 -26.82 41.22 1.35
N GLN A 246 -26.56 41.68 0.12
CA GLN A 246 -25.78 42.89 -0.18
C GLN A 246 -24.38 42.92 0.49
N GLY A 247 -23.64 41.80 0.41
CA GLY A 247 -22.22 41.76 0.79
C GLY A 247 -21.93 41.68 2.30
N ALA A 248 -22.96 41.59 3.15
CA ALA A 248 -22.82 41.33 4.58
C ALA A 248 -23.51 40.01 4.96
N GLU A 249 -22.82 39.17 5.75
CA GLU A 249 -23.41 37.96 6.32
C GLU A 249 -24.33 38.36 7.48
N ILE A 250 -25.64 38.17 7.29
CA ILE A 250 -26.62 38.41 8.35
C ILE A 250 -27.00 37.06 8.96
N TYR A 251 -26.81 36.95 10.28
CA TYR A 251 -27.21 35.79 11.06
C TYR A 251 -28.64 36.01 11.58
N ALA A 252 -29.61 35.27 11.05
CA ALA A 252 -31.01 35.34 11.49
C ALA A 252 -31.44 34.00 12.10
N SER A 253 -31.91 34.02 13.35
CA SER A 253 -32.51 32.86 14.02
C SER A 253 -34.02 33.03 14.10
N ALA A 254 -34.78 32.02 13.66
CA ALA A 254 -36.24 32.00 13.73
C ALA A 254 -36.78 31.13 14.89
N ASN A 255 -35.96 30.90 15.92
CA ASN A 255 -36.37 30.08 17.06
C ASN A 255 -37.06 30.96 18.10
N ALA A 256 -38.35 30.72 18.34
CA ALA A 256 -39.12 31.37 19.39
C ALA A 256 -39.16 30.46 20.63
N THR A 257 -38.74 30.98 21.78
CA THR A 257 -38.83 30.30 23.07
C THR A 257 -39.64 31.18 24.02
N VAL A 258 -40.67 30.61 24.64
CA VAL A 258 -41.45 31.29 25.67
C VAL A 258 -40.79 31.00 27.01
N VAL A 259 -40.42 32.05 27.73
CA VAL A 259 -39.84 31.96 29.08
C VAL A 259 -40.82 32.55 30.10
N PRO A 260 -40.98 31.93 31.29
CA PRO A 260 -41.93 32.36 32.31
C PRO A 260 -41.36 33.51 33.16
N PHE A 261 -40.74 34.50 32.54
CA PHE A 261 -40.13 35.65 33.22
C PHE A 261 -40.48 36.94 32.48
N ASP A 262 -40.53 38.04 33.21
CA ASP A 262 -40.83 39.35 32.63
C ASP A 262 -39.87 39.70 31.49
N PHE A 263 -40.39 40.37 30.46
CA PHE A 263 -39.63 40.74 29.27
C PHE A 263 -38.33 41.49 29.61
N GLU A 264 -38.39 42.44 30.54
CA GLU A 264 -37.23 43.26 30.92
C GLU A 264 -36.15 42.46 31.66
N GLN A 265 -36.56 41.50 32.51
CA GLN A 265 -35.64 40.61 33.21
C GLN A 265 -34.97 39.64 32.24
N THR A 266 -35.76 39.08 31.31
CA THR A 266 -35.26 38.20 30.25
C THR A 266 -34.28 38.93 29.34
N CYS A 267 -34.60 40.16 28.90
CA CYS A 267 -33.70 40.97 28.08
C CYS A 267 -32.36 41.24 28.79
N ARG A 268 -32.40 41.63 30.07
CA ARG A 268 -31.17 41.85 30.87
C ARG A 268 -30.32 40.59 30.96
N ALA A 269 -30.93 39.45 31.32
CA ALA A 269 -30.22 38.18 31.44
C ALA A 269 -29.62 37.73 30.09
N MET A 270 -30.35 37.92 29.00
CA MET A 270 -29.90 37.53 27.66
C MET A 270 -28.75 38.40 27.15
N SER A 271 -28.76 39.71 27.45
CA SER A 271 -27.63 40.59 27.16
C SER A 271 -26.35 40.17 27.91
N VAL A 272 -26.48 39.75 29.17
CA VAL A 272 -25.34 39.21 29.96
C VAL A 272 -24.83 37.89 29.36
N LEU A 273 -25.73 36.97 29.01
CA LEU A 273 -25.37 35.68 28.41
C LEU A 273 -24.62 35.83 27.07
N MET A 274 -24.97 36.86 26.28
CA MET A 274 -24.29 37.18 25.02
C MET A 274 -22.93 37.89 25.24
N MET A 275 -22.47 38.02 26.49
CA MET A 275 -21.12 38.43 26.90
C MET A 275 -20.61 39.68 26.18
N THR A 276 -21.49 40.66 25.96
CA THR A 276 -21.14 41.92 25.27
C THR A 276 -21.88 43.09 25.90
N ASP A 277 -21.15 44.15 26.24
CA ASP A 277 -21.75 45.41 26.65
C ASP A 277 -22.43 46.05 25.41
N PRO A 278 -23.75 46.31 25.44
CA PRO A 278 -24.46 46.85 24.28
C PRO A 278 -24.01 48.29 24.04
N THR A 279 -23.43 48.58 22.88
CA THR A 279 -22.89 49.91 22.57
C THR A 279 -23.97 50.93 22.22
N GLU A 280 -25.18 50.51 21.81
CA GLU A 280 -26.24 51.43 21.38
C GLU A 280 -27.63 51.03 21.91
N LYS A 281 -28.39 52.06 22.31
CA LYS A 281 -29.67 51.98 23.01
C LYS A 281 -30.81 51.48 22.11
N THR A 282 -31.69 50.73 22.77
CA THR A 282 -33.02 50.25 22.42
C THR A 282 -33.81 51.20 21.51
N ILE A 283 -34.13 50.76 20.29
CA ILE A 283 -35.29 51.28 19.55
C ILE A 283 -36.47 50.40 19.95
N ARG A 284 -37.42 50.95 20.72
CA ARG A 284 -38.66 50.27 21.12
C ARG A 284 -39.72 50.41 20.05
N GLU A 285 -39.93 49.38 19.25
CA GLU A 285 -41.14 49.14 18.46
C GLU A 285 -41.32 47.62 18.30
N PRO A 286 -42.53 47.03 18.31
CA PRO A 286 -43.73 47.25 19.13
C PRO A 286 -43.66 46.45 20.47
N GLN A 287 -44.79 46.28 21.17
CA GLN A 287 -44.90 45.66 22.50
C GLN A 287 -44.27 44.24 22.52
N ASN A 288 -43.24 44.06 23.36
CA ASN A 288 -42.43 42.84 23.53
C ASN A 288 -41.37 42.54 22.45
N THR A 289 -40.88 43.56 21.72
CA THR A 289 -39.73 43.41 20.82
C THR A 289 -38.62 44.38 21.22
N ALA A 290 -37.38 43.89 21.31
CA ALA A 290 -36.19 44.70 21.54
C ALA A 290 -35.12 44.34 20.51
N THR A 291 -34.72 45.32 19.71
CA THR A 291 -33.59 45.18 18.79
C THR A 291 -32.33 45.63 19.51
N VAL A 292 -31.38 44.71 19.71
CA VAL A 292 -30.09 45.02 20.34
C VAL A 292 -28.98 44.67 19.35
N LYS A 293 -28.05 45.61 19.16
CA LYS A 293 -26.91 45.46 18.27
C LYS A 293 -25.67 45.16 19.12
N TYR A 294 -25.02 44.04 18.85
CA TYR A 294 -23.80 43.61 19.54
C TYR A 294 -22.63 43.62 18.55
N GLN A 295 -21.47 44.14 18.96
CA GLN A 295 -20.22 43.97 18.23
C GLN A 295 -19.47 42.78 18.83
N VAL A 296 -19.29 41.72 18.04
CA VAL A 296 -18.57 40.52 18.46
C VAL A 296 -17.26 40.44 17.69
N GLU A 297 -16.14 40.60 18.39
CA GLU A 297 -14.82 40.27 17.84
C GLU A 297 -14.63 38.76 17.92
N SER A 298 -14.64 38.07 16.79
CA SER A 298 -14.37 36.63 16.74
C SER A 298 -13.04 36.37 16.03
N GLN A 299 -12.16 35.61 16.69
CA GLN A 299 -10.96 35.06 16.04
C GLN A 299 -11.29 33.67 15.52
N ALA A 300 -11.49 33.55 14.21
CA ALA A 300 -11.58 32.24 13.57
C ALA A 300 -10.19 31.60 13.56
N ARG A 301 -9.98 30.56 14.39
CA ARG A 301 -8.82 29.67 14.23
C ARG A 301 -9.01 28.88 12.94
N THR A 302 -8.29 29.26 11.89
CA THR A 302 -8.08 28.41 10.73
C THR A 302 -7.27 27.19 11.16
N LEU A 303 -7.93 26.03 11.18
CA LEU A 303 -7.28 24.74 11.29
C LEU A 303 -6.54 24.49 9.97
N ASN A 304 -5.21 24.64 9.98
CA ASN A 304 -4.30 24.10 8.96
C ASN A 304 -3.90 22.68 9.34
#